data_AF-A0AA86I5M6-F1
#
_entry.id   AF-A0AA86I5M6-F1
#
_cell.length_a   1.000
_cell.length_b   1.000
_cell.length_c   1.000
_cell.angle_alpha   90.00
_cell.angle_beta   90.00
_cell.angle_gamma   90.00
#
_symmetry.space_group_name_H-M   'P 1'
#
loop_
_entity.id
_entity.type
_entity.pdbx_description
1 polymer ?
#
loop_
_entity_poly.entity_id
_entity_poly.type
_entity_poly.pdbx_seq_one_letter_code
_entity_poly.pdbx_strand_id
1 'polypeptide(L)' 'MLNVYHDIKYQLVDGIYPFGDDIADNHVCFDYRSNSQRPIIVFIDHELAYENPESGIFFVAHSFEEFINGLYKEE' A
#
# COMPACT_ATOMS: atom_id res chain seq x y z
N MET A 1 -6.11 -2.34 12.45
CA MET A 1 -4.79 -2.61 11.85
C MET A 1 -4.37 -4.08 11.92
N LEU A 2 -4.13 -4.70 13.09
CA LEU A 2 -3.70 -6.11 13.13
C LEU A 2 -4.75 -7.11 12.58
N ASN A 3 -6.03 -6.86 12.85
CA ASN A 3 -7.11 -7.69 12.30
C ASN A 3 -7.23 -7.51 10.78
N VAL A 4 -7.19 -6.27 10.29
CA VAL A 4 -7.21 -5.93 8.86
C VAL A 4 -6.09 -6.66 8.09
N TYR A 5 -4.85 -6.64 8.61
CA TYR A 5 -3.73 -7.36 7.97
C TYR A 5 -4.00 -8.87 7.84
N HIS A 6 -4.60 -9.50 8.85
CA HIS A 6 -4.96 -10.92 8.76
C HIS A 6 -6.10 -11.15 7.77
N ASP A 7 -7.07 -10.24 7.72
CA ASP A 7 -8.25 -10.35 6.87
C ASP A 7 -7.88 -10.23 5.39
N ILE A 8 -6.89 -9.41 5.02
CA ILE A 8 -6.50 -9.17 3.62
C ILE A 8 -5.22 -9.90 3.21
N LYS A 9 -4.64 -10.74 4.07
CA LYS A 9 -3.32 -11.35 3.84
C LYS A 9 -3.23 -12.12 2.51
N TYR A 10 -4.34 -12.69 2.05
CA TYR A 10 -4.39 -13.45 0.79
C TYR A 10 -4.28 -12.56 -0.46
N GLN A 11 -4.58 -11.25 -0.34
CA GLN A 11 -4.43 -10.23 -1.38
C GLN A 11 -3.09 -9.50 -1.32
N LEU A 12 -2.33 -9.66 -0.24
CA LEU A 12 -1.05 -8.98 -0.06
C LEU A 12 0.12 -9.84 -0.50
N VAL A 13 1.06 -9.22 -1.21
CA VAL A 13 2.37 -9.80 -1.48
C VAL A 13 3.25 -9.68 -0.22
N ASP A 14 4.00 -10.74 0.09
CA ASP A 14 4.95 -10.75 1.21
C ASP A 14 5.91 -9.55 1.16
N GLY A 15 6.05 -8.87 2.31
CA GLY A 15 6.87 -7.66 2.42
C GLY A 15 6.12 -6.36 2.13
N ILE A 16 4.81 -6.43 1.84
CA ILE A 16 3.93 -5.27 1.72
C ILE A 16 2.96 -5.22 2.91
N TYR A 17 2.85 -4.04 3.54
CA TYR A 17 2.03 -3.86 4.74
C TYR A 17 1.15 -2.60 4.63
N PRO A 18 -0.17 -2.71 4.85
CA PRO A 18 -1.09 -1.59 4.79
C PRO A 18 -0.90 -0.65 5.98
N PHE A 19 -1.09 0.65 5.75
CA PHE A 19 -1.16 1.68 6.80
C PHE A 19 -2.36 2.62 6.66
N GLY A 20 -3.12 2.51 5.57
CA GLY A 20 -4.38 3.21 5.37
C GLY A 20 -5.26 2.48 4.35
N ASP A 21 -6.56 2.72 4.42
CA ASP A 21 -7.60 2.09 3.62
C ASP A 21 -8.68 3.09 3.20
N ASP A 22 -9.48 2.72 2.21
CA ASP A 22 -10.69 3.44 1.82
C ASP A 22 -11.96 2.58 2.00
N ILE A 23 -13.13 3.18 1.74
CA ILE A 23 -14.42 2.49 1.88
C ILE A 23 -14.64 1.36 0.84
N ALA A 24 -13.80 1.30 -0.19
CA ALA A 24 -13.83 0.29 -1.25
C ALA A 24 -12.77 -0.81 -1.03
N ASP A 25 -12.19 -0.88 0.19
CA ASP A 25 -11.18 -1.86 0.58
C ASP A 25 -9.88 -1.78 -0.24
N ASN A 26 -9.60 -0.62 -0.84
CA ASN A 26 -8.28 -0.34 -1.38
C ASN A 26 -7.33 0.09 -0.27
N HIS A 27 -6.04 -0.18 -0.44
CA HIS A 27 -5.07 0.01 0.61
C HIS A 27 -3.86 0.83 0.16
N VAL A 28 -3.42 1.76 0.99
CA VAL A 28 -2.09 2.38 0.88
C VAL A 28 -1.12 1.61 1.77
N CYS A 29 0.00 1.19 1.20
CA CYS A 29 0.93 0.26 1.83
C CYS A 29 2.38 0.73 1.77
N PHE A 30 3.17 0.27 2.74
CA PHE A 30 4.62 0.25 2.66
C PHE A 30 5.08 -0.99 1.88
N ASP A 31 5.88 -0.82 0.83
CA ASP A 31 6.53 -1.92 0.12
C ASP A 31 8.02 -1.99 0.51
N TYR A 32 8.38 -3.03 1.27
CA TYR A 32 9.73 -3.29 1.74
C TYR A 32 10.52 -4.26 0.87
N ARG A 33 9.93 -4.80 -0.22
CA ARG A 33 10.53 -5.90 -1.00
C ARG A 33 11.88 -5.52 -1.62
N SER A 34 12.06 -4.25 -1.98
CA SER A 34 13.33 -3.75 -2.54
C SER A 34 14.30 -3.20 -1.48
N ASN A 35 13.79 -2.71 -0.34
CA ASN A 35 14.61 -2.15 0.73
C ASN A 35 13.88 -2.19 2.09
N SER A 36 14.41 -2.96 3.04
CA SER A 36 13.79 -3.13 4.37
C SER A 36 13.84 -1.88 5.25
N GLN A 37 14.73 -0.92 4.98
CA GLN A 37 14.89 0.29 5.78
C GLN A 37 14.26 1.52 5.16
N ARG A 38 13.97 1.49 3.86
CA ARG A 38 13.46 2.62 3.07
C ARG A 38 12.35 2.11 2.13
N PRO A 39 11.16 1.79 2.68
CA PRO A 39 10.05 1.35 1.85
C PRO A 39 9.56 2.48 0.94
N ILE A 40 9.09 2.10 -0.24
CA ILE A 40 8.30 2.98 -1.09
C ILE A 40 6.83 2.89 -0.66
N ILE A 41 6.02 3.84 -1.12
CA ILE A 41 4.58 3.85 -0.91
C ILE A 41 3.90 3.33 -2.17
N VAL A 42 3.03 2.34 -2.00
CA VAL A 42 2.21 1.77 -3.06
C VAL A 42 0.74 1.83 -2.69
N PHE A 43 -0.10 1.85 -3.71
CA PHE A 43 -1.54 1.65 -3.61
C PHE A 43 -1.86 0.23 -4.10
N ILE A 44 -2.72 -0.47 -3.37
CA ILE A 44 -3.25 -1.78 -3.74
C ILE A 44 -4.71 -1.62 -4.08
N ASP A 45 -5.03 -1.85 -5.35
CA ASP A 45 -6.41 -1.94 -5.85
C ASP A 45 -7.00 -3.30 -5.46
N HIS A 46 -8.11 -3.31 -4.73
CA HIS A 46 -8.73 -4.52 -4.19
C HIS A 46 -9.11 -5.51 -5.29
N GLU A 47 -9.77 -5.03 -6.34
CA GLU A 47 -10.33 -5.86 -7.41
C GLU A 47 -9.21 -6.50 -8.23
N LEU A 48 -8.18 -5.74 -8.58
CA LEU A 48 -7.03 -6.26 -9.33
C LEU A 48 -6.16 -7.19 -8.47
N ALA A 49 -5.98 -6.90 -7.18
CA ALA A 49 -5.22 -7.74 -6.27
C ALA A 49 -5.94 -9.07 -5.96
N TYR A 50 -7.28 -9.09 -5.99
CA TYR A 50 -8.08 -10.29 -5.86
C TYR A 50 -7.83 -11.27 -7.02
N GLU A 51 -7.69 -10.78 -8.25
CA GLU A 51 -7.36 -11.62 -9.41
C GLU A 51 -5.88 -12.07 -9.40
N ASN A 52 -4.97 -11.12 -9.13
CA ASN A 52 -3.55 -11.37 -8.98
C ASN A 52 -2.91 -10.30 -8.08
N PRO A 53 -2.36 -10.69 -6.90
CA PRO A 53 -1.79 -9.75 -5.94
C PRO A 53 -0.77 -8.77 -6.51
N GLU A 54 0.03 -9.17 -7.50
CA GLU A 54 1.03 -8.29 -8.12
C GLU A 54 0.41 -7.27 -9.08
N SER A 55 -0.71 -7.57 -9.75
CA SER A 55 -1.32 -6.66 -10.72
C SER A 55 -2.06 -5.48 -10.08
N GLY A 56 -2.42 -5.59 -8.80
CA GLY A 56 -3.06 -4.51 -8.07
C GLY A 56 -2.10 -3.47 -7.49
N ILE A 57 -0.77 -3.62 -7.66
CA ILE A 57 0.23 -2.76 -7.01
C ILE A 57 0.59 -1.59 -7.91
N PHE A 58 0.33 -0.38 -7.43
CA PHE A 58 0.64 0.88 -8.11
C PHE A 58 1.59 1.74 -7.28
N PHE A 59 2.65 2.25 -7.90
CA PHE A 59 3.57 3.18 -7.25
C PHE A 59 2.87 4.50 -6.90
N VAL A 60 3.13 5.03 -5.70
CA VAL A 60 2.60 6.32 -5.24
C VAL A 60 3.72 7.31 -4.93
N ALA A 61 4.71 6.92 -4.12
CA ALA A 61 5.80 7.79 -3.71
C ALA A 61 7.06 7.01 -3.31
N HIS A 62 8.24 7.61 -3.38
CA HIS A 62 9.50 6.97 -2.99
C HIS A 62 9.73 6.94 -1.47
N SER A 63 8.96 7.71 -0.70
CA SER A 63 9.04 7.71 0.77
C SER A 63 7.70 8.12 1.40
N PHE A 64 7.56 7.83 2.69
CA PHE A 64 6.41 8.28 3.47
C PHE A 64 6.31 9.81 3.55
N GLU A 65 7.44 10.50 3.69
CA GLU A 65 7.49 11.96 3.72
C GLU A 65 7.01 12.57 2.41
N GLU A 66 7.47 12.06 1.27
CA GLU A 66 7.01 12.48 -0.05
C GLU A 66 5.50 12.26 -0.21
N PHE A 67 4.98 11.11 0.22
CA PHE A 67 3.54 10.84 0.23
C PHE A 67 2.77 11.88 1.06
N ILE A 68 3.18 12.13 2.30
CA ILE A 68 2.52 13.10 3.18
C ILE A 68 2.59 14.52 2.61
N ASN A 69 3.74 14.93 2.09
CA ASN A 69 3.89 16.25 1.46
C ASN A 69 3.01 16.38 0.22
N GLY A 70 2.75 15.29 -0.51
CA GLY A 70 1.83 15.27 -1.64
C GLY A 70 0.34 15.35 -1.28
N LEU A 71 -0.05 15.07 -0.04
CA LEU A 71 -1.45 15.16 0.41
C LEU A 71 -1.93 16.60 0.60
N TYR A 72 -1.01 17.49 0.95
CA TYR A 72 -1.32 18.90 1.16
C TYR A 72 -0.98 19.67 -0.12
N LYS A 73 -1.96 20.39 -0.69
CA LYS A 73 -1.63 21.45 -1.64
C LYS A 73 -0.98 22.58 -0.86
N GLU A 74 0.17 23.08 -1.30
CA GLU A 74 0.58 24.43 -0.92
C GLU A 74 -0.53 25.39 -1.40
N GLU A 75 -1.11 26.14 -0.46
CA GLU A 75 -2.10 27.20 -0.75
C GLU A 75 -1.50 28.33 -1.59
#